data_AF-A0A4Q7UEA2-F1
#
_entry.id   AF-A0A4Q7UEA2-F1
#
_cell.length_a   1.000
_cell.length_b   1.000
_cell.length_c   1.000
_cell.angle_alpha   90.00
_cell.angle_beta   90.00
_cell.angle_gamma   90.00
#
_symmetry.space_group_name_H-M   'P 1'
#
loop_
_entity.id
_entity.type
_entity.pdbx_description
1 polymer ?
#
loop_
_entity_poly.entity_id
_entity_poly.type
_entity_poly.pdbx_seq_one_letter_code
_entity_poly.pdbx_strand_id
1 'polypeptide(L)'
;MAHVLEVAAPLSSRAQAFLAEHARVVLVDTGPDDDECRAAMKAILGYCDEQALTMLEHIQRRYSGLTYHSAFRDSEIVFAPVFDLDHDEKQIRFDFAISDTDPDGCRSGFLHPDGTVWFGYMDTDVPAFPSLDHFLECDALLHHARRQSRRPAEVPPDANVYRERLLDRHLHLRRLDMASGFCVEWWADDTQLVYFDGLDARLEAGGRGASRTPTVVRTWLLNEPTDWHRA
;
A
#
# COMPACT_ATOMS: atom_id res chain seq x y z
N MET A 1 14.58 21.15 -10.22
CA MET A 1 13.71 21.57 -9.10
C MET A 1 12.96 20.33 -8.65
N ALA A 2 13.27 19.83 -7.45
CA ALA A 2 12.58 18.70 -6.86
C ALA A 2 11.23 19.22 -6.36
N HIS A 3 10.14 18.87 -7.06
CA HIS A 3 8.82 19.06 -6.50
C HIS A 3 8.63 17.97 -5.46
N VAL A 4 8.71 18.42 -4.21
CA VAL A 4 8.17 17.77 -3.02
C VAL A 4 6.73 17.42 -3.38
N LEU A 5 6.29 16.18 -3.10
CA LEU A 5 4.86 15.88 -2.90
C LEU A 5 4.22 17.12 -2.28
N GLU A 6 3.02 17.55 -2.67
CA GLU A 6 2.36 18.56 -1.82
C GLU A 6 2.03 17.90 -0.47
N VAL A 7 3.00 17.96 0.44
CA VAL A 7 2.95 17.43 1.80
C VAL A 7 2.18 18.43 2.62
N ALA A 8 0.87 18.49 2.40
CA ALA A 8 -0.02 18.56 3.54
C ALA A 8 -0.10 17.13 4.10
N ALA A 9 0.18 16.95 5.39
CA ALA A 9 0.26 15.69 6.14
C ALA A 9 -0.76 14.59 5.69
N PRO A 10 -0.42 13.28 5.80
CA PRO A 10 0.28 12.72 6.95
C PRO A 10 1.31 11.62 6.60
N LEU A 11 2.36 11.93 5.83
CA LEU A 11 3.54 11.05 5.80
C LEU A 11 4.45 11.39 6.99
N SER A 12 4.92 10.37 7.68
CA SER A 12 5.93 10.44 8.74
C SER A 12 7.26 10.97 8.18
N SER A 13 8.11 11.51 9.06
CA SER A 13 9.45 11.98 8.66
C SER A 13 10.30 10.86 8.04
N ARG A 14 10.07 9.60 8.43
CA ARG A 14 10.72 8.43 7.83
C ARG A 14 10.28 8.25 6.37
N ALA A 15 8.98 8.25 6.10
CA ALA A 15 8.47 8.12 4.73
C ALA A 15 8.91 9.30 3.86
N GLN A 16 8.90 10.52 4.39
CA GLN A 16 9.43 11.69 3.68
C GLN A 16 10.92 11.55 3.34
N ALA A 17 11.74 11.12 4.30
CA ALA A 17 13.17 10.89 4.08
C ALA A 17 13.43 9.77 3.06
N PHE A 18 12.67 8.67 3.15
CA PHE A 18 12.72 7.58 2.18
C PHE A 18 12.43 8.09 0.75
N LEU A 19 11.35 8.84 0.56
CA LEU A 19 11.00 9.37 -0.75
C LEU A 19 12.01 10.39 -1.25
N ALA A 20 12.56 11.24 -0.38
CA ALA A 20 13.62 12.18 -0.75
C ALA A 20 14.91 11.47 -1.20
N GLU A 21 15.22 10.31 -0.61
CA GLU A 21 16.43 9.53 -0.92
C GLU A 21 16.26 8.64 -2.16
N HIS A 22 15.07 8.04 -2.34
CA HIS A 22 14.88 6.94 -3.29
C HIS A 22 13.90 7.21 -4.42
N ALA A 23 13.01 8.19 -4.27
CA ALA A 23 12.00 8.45 -5.28
C ALA A 23 12.47 9.46 -6.33
N ARG A 24 11.96 9.27 -7.54
CA ARG A 24 12.12 10.21 -8.65
C ARG A 24 10.77 10.42 -9.34
N VAL A 25 10.75 11.39 -10.25
CA VAL A 25 9.56 11.73 -11.03
C VAL A 25 9.75 11.30 -12.48
N VAL A 26 8.73 10.66 -13.04
CA VAL A 26 8.60 10.35 -14.47
C VAL A 26 7.34 10.99 -15.01
N LEU A 27 7.32 11.29 -16.31
CA LEU A 27 6.12 11.73 -16.98
C LEU A 27 5.20 10.51 -17.18
N VAL A 28 3.94 10.67 -16.77
CA VAL A 28 2.90 9.66 -16.94
C VAL A 28 1.72 10.28 -17.65
N ASP A 29 1.00 9.46 -18.40
CA ASP A 29 -0.31 9.83 -18.91
C ASP A 29 -1.32 9.75 -17.76
N THR A 30 -2.03 10.85 -17.50
CA THR A 30 -3.08 10.91 -16.48
C THR A 30 -4.43 10.44 -17.02
N GLY A 31 -4.49 10.04 -18.29
CA GLY A 31 -5.67 9.52 -18.94
C GLY A 31 -6.66 10.62 -19.33
N PRO A 32 -7.96 10.28 -19.40
CA PRO A 32 -8.99 11.18 -19.91
C PRO A 32 -9.15 12.44 -19.06
N ASP A 33 -9.59 13.52 -19.69
CA ASP A 33 -9.93 14.74 -18.95
C ASP A 33 -11.26 14.61 -18.18
N ASP A 34 -11.54 15.58 -17.32
CA ASP A 34 -12.75 15.62 -16.50
C ASP A 34 -14.04 15.45 -17.33
N ASP A 35 -14.15 16.11 -18.48
CA ASP A 35 -15.37 16.09 -19.29
C ASP A 35 -15.57 14.73 -19.96
N GLU A 36 -14.47 14.10 -20.40
CA GLU A 36 -14.46 12.72 -20.86
C GLU A 36 -14.88 11.75 -19.75
N CYS A 37 -14.35 11.91 -18.53
CA CYS A 37 -14.73 11.08 -17.38
C CYS A 37 -16.21 11.24 -17.03
N ARG A 38 -16.73 12.48 -17.00
CA ARG A 38 -18.16 12.78 -16.78
C ARG A 38 -19.05 12.11 -17.83
N ALA A 39 -18.63 12.14 -19.10
CA ALA A 39 -19.36 11.51 -20.19
C ALA A 39 -19.38 9.98 -20.03
N ALA A 40 -18.24 9.38 -19.69
CA ALA A 40 -18.12 7.93 -19.48
C ALA A 40 -18.99 7.44 -18.30
N MET A 41 -18.94 8.13 -17.15
CA MET A 41 -19.79 7.82 -16.00
C MET A 41 -21.27 7.87 -16.34
N LYS A 42 -21.72 8.94 -17.02
CA LYS A 42 -23.13 9.06 -17.43
C LYS A 42 -23.54 7.95 -18.38
N ALA A 43 -22.66 7.53 -19.29
CA ALA A 43 -22.95 6.49 -20.26
C ALA A 43 -23.08 5.10 -19.61
N ILE A 44 -22.22 4.78 -18.64
CA ILE A 44 -22.11 3.42 -18.06
C ILE A 44 -22.91 3.29 -16.76
N LEU A 45 -22.76 4.27 -15.86
CA LEU A 45 -23.40 4.29 -14.53
C LEU A 45 -24.77 4.96 -14.54
N GLY A 46 -25.05 5.82 -15.53
CA GLY A 46 -26.29 6.60 -15.61
C GLY A 46 -26.29 7.87 -14.74
N TYR A 47 -25.21 8.14 -14.02
CA TYR A 47 -25.01 9.34 -13.22
C TYR A 47 -23.54 9.78 -13.29
N CYS A 48 -23.22 10.93 -12.69
CA CYS A 48 -21.85 11.42 -12.56
C CYS A 48 -21.48 11.50 -11.09
N ASP A 49 -20.35 10.90 -10.71
CA ASP A 49 -19.79 11.00 -9.36
C ASP A 49 -18.69 12.07 -9.33
N GLU A 50 -19.07 13.31 -9.02
CA GLU A 50 -18.10 14.42 -8.93
C GLU A 50 -17.14 14.27 -7.74
N GLN A 51 -17.50 13.49 -6.72
CA GLN A 51 -16.61 13.21 -5.60
C GLN A 51 -15.47 12.29 -6.04
N ALA A 52 -15.76 11.30 -6.89
CA ALA A 52 -14.73 10.45 -7.48
C ALA A 52 -13.74 11.26 -8.34
N LEU A 53 -14.22 12.22 -9.14
CA LEU A 53 -13.34 13.11 -9.93
C LEU A 53 -12.44 13.98 -9.04
N THR A 54 -13.03 14.58 -8.00
CA THR A 54 -12.26 15.38 -7.03
C THR A 54 -11.19 14.53 -6.34
N MET A 55 -11.50 13.26 -6.04
CA MET A 55 -10.55 12.33 -5.46
C MET A 55 -9.44 11.97 -6.46
N LEU A 56 -9.79 11.69 -7.72
CA LEU A 56 -8.81 11.41 -8.77
C LEU A 56 -7.84 12.58 -8.95
N GLU A 57 -8.34 13.81 -9.06
CA GLU A 57 -7.51 15.02 -9.17
C GLU A 57 -6.56 15.14 -7.98
N HIS A 58 -7.06 14.90 -6.76
CA HIS A 58 -6.25 14.93 -5.55
C HIS A 58 -5.13 13.89 -5.58
N ILE A 59 -5.45 12.64 -5.93
CA ILE A 59 -4.48 11.55 -6.02
C ILE A 59 -3.46 11.85 -7.11
N GLN A 60 -3.91 12.26 -8.31
CA GLN A 60 -3.03 12.54 -9.43
C GLN A 60 -2.06 13.69 -9.10
N ARG A 61 -2.57 14.78 -8.55
CA ARG A 61 -1.76 15.92 -8.12
C ARG A 61 -0.70 15.54 -7.08
N ARG A 62 -1.01 14.60 -6.19
CA ARG A 62 -0.11 14.19 -5.12
C ARG A 62 0.89 13.11 -5.54
N TYR A 63 0.46 12.10 -6.30
CA TYR A 63 1.24 10.89 -6.52
C TYR A 63 1.65 10.65 -7.97
N SER A 64 0.98 11.23 -8.97
CA SER A 64 1.26 10.90 -10.37
C SER A 64 2.72 11.13 -10.75
N GLY A 65 3.30 10.14 -11.41
CA GLY A 65 4.69 10.16 -11.85
C GLY A 65 5.70 9.83 -10.76
N LEU A 66 5.28 9.61 -9.51
CA LEU A 66 6.17 9.10 -8.48
C LEU A 66 6.64 7.69 -8.87
N THR A 67 7.94 7.43 -8.77
CA THR A 67 8.50 6.09 -9.00
C THR A 67 9.69 5.82 -8.09
N TYR A 68 9.80 4.57 -7.63
CA TYR A 68 10.89 4.04 -6.83
C TYR A 68 10.84 2.51 -6.81
N HIS A 69 11.90 1.88 -6.28
CA HIS A 69 11.89 0.45 -6.02
C HIS A 69 11.12 0.12 -4.73
N SER A 70 9.95 -0.50 -4.87
CA SER A 70 9.09 -0.92 -3.76
C SER A 70 9.66 -2.17 -3.11
N ALA A 71 9.87 -2.12 -1.80
CA ALA A 71 10.37 -3.26 -1.05
C ALA A 71 9.25 -4.29 -0.76
N PHE A 72 8.00 -3.84 -0.74
CA PHE A 72 6.81 -4.68 -0.61
C PHE A 72 6.58 -5.49 -1.88
N ARG A 73 6.66 -4.83 -3.03
CA ARG A 73 6.44 -5.44 -4.36
C ARG A 73 7.67 -6.14 -4.91
N ASP A 74 8.85 -5.79 -4.40
CA ASP A 74 10.16 -6.24 -4.88
C ASP A 74 10.41 -5.88 -6.36
N SER A 75 9.86 -4.75 -6.79
CA SER A 75 9.86 -4.24 -8.17
C SER A 75 10.05 -2.72 -8.18
N GLU A 76 10.52 -2.16 -9.31
CA GLU A 76 10.34 -0.72 -9.55
C GLU A 76 8.87 -0.44 -9.90
N ILE A 77 8.24 0.47 -9.17
CA ILE A 77 6.84 0.84 -9.33
C ILE A 77 6.70 2.28 -9.82
N VAL A 78 5.58 2.57 -10.47
CA VAL A 78 5.15 3.92 -10.86
C VAL A 78 3.71 4.14 -10.40
N PHE A 79 3.44 5.34 -9.92
CA PHE A 79 2.09 5.79 -9.59
C PHE A 79 1.55 6.54 -10.81
N ALA A 80 0.59 5.95 -11.51
CA ALA A 80 -0.05 6.54 -12.68
C ALA A 80 -1.57 6.32 -12.61
N PRO A 81 -2.25 6.81 -11.56
CA PRO A 81 -3.68 6.59 -11.39
C PRO A 81 -4.48 7.14 -12.56
N VAL A 82 -5.19 6.26 -13.27
CA VAL A 82 -6.04 6.59 -14.42
C VAL A 82 -7.49 6.24 -14.08
N PHE A 83 -8.41 7.12 -14.47
CA PHE A 83 -9.84 6.84 -14.35
C PHE A 83 -10.23 5.61 -15.17
N ASP A 84 -10.89 4.65 -14.54
CA ASP A 84 -11.51 3.53 -15.24
C ASP A 84 -12.90 3.19 -14.67
N LEU A 85 -13.71 2.53 -15.49
CA LEU A 85 -15.04 2.04 -15.16
C LEU A 85 -15.12 0.55 -15.41
N ASP A 86 -15.32 -0.22 -14.34
CA ASP A 86 -15.70 -1.62 -14.50
C ASP A 86 -17.13 -1.67 -15.07
N HIS A 87 -17.23 -2.11 -16.32
CA HIS A 87 -18.48 -2.21 -17.05
C HIS A 87 -19.44 -3.26 -16.47
N ASP A 88 -18.89 -4.38 -15.97
CA ASP A 88 -19.66 -5.52 -15.49
C ASP A 88 -20.19 -5.24 -14.08
N GLU A 89 -19.34 -4.69 -13.21
CA GLU A 89 -19.68 -4.35 -11.84
C GLU A 89 -20.30 -2.96 -11.69
N LYS A 90 -20.20 -2.11 -12.73
CA LYS A 90 -20.62 -0.71 -12.72
C LYS A 90 -19.98 0.08 -11.58
N GLN A 91 -18.66 0.00 -11.48
CA GLN A 91 -17.89 0.65 -10.43
C GLN A 91 -16.81 1.55 -11.02
N ILE A 92 -16.53 2.65 -10.32
CA ILE A 92 -15.39 3.51 -10.61
C ILE A 92 -14.16 2.91 -9.93
N ARG A 93 -13.05 2.84 -10.67
CA ARG A 93 -11.72 2.48 -10.15
C ARG A 93 -10.70 3.48 -10.67
N PHE A 94 -9.61 3.65 -9.93
CA PHE A 94 -8.43 4.34 -10.41
C PHE A 94 -7.32 3.31 -10.63
N ASP A 95 -7.23 2.84 -11.86
CA ASP A 95 -6.27 1.82 -12.27
C ASP A 95 -4.86 2.38 -12.31
N PHE A 96 -3.86 1.48 -12.24
CA PHE A 96 -2.44 1.84 -12.22
C PHE A 96 -2.06 2.82 -11.10
N ALA A 97 -2.86 2.89 -10.04
CA ALA A 97 -2.52 3.62 -8.82
C ALA A 97 -1.15 3.19 -8.27
N ILE A 98 -0.85 1.89 -8.39
CA ILE A 98 0.50 1.33 -8.24
C ILE A 98 0.72 0.35 -9.40
N SER A 99 1.67 0.66 -10.29
CA SER A 99 1.99 -0.19 -11.44
C SER A 99 3.45 -0.61 -11.40
N ASP A 100 3.74 -1.89 -11.62
CA ASP A 100 5.11 -2.36 -11.81
C ASP A 100 5.64 -1.88 -13.18
N THR A 101 6.89 -1.42 -13.23
CA THR A 101 7.53 -0.95 -14.48
C THR A 101 7.85 -2.07 -15.47
N ASP A 102 8.02 -3.28 -14.98
CA ASP A 102 8.07 -4.52 -15.76
C ASP A 102 6.89 -5.40 -15.33
N PRO A 103 5.67 -5.07 -15.78
CA PRO A 103 4.49 -5.81 -15.36
C PRO A 103 4.58 -7.22 -15.95
N ASP A 104 4.57 -8.24 -15.10
CA ASP A 104 4.32 -9.62 -15.47
C ASP A 104 2.87 -9.84 -15.98
N GLY A 105 2.10 -8.76 -16.12
CA GLY A 105 0.70 -8.72 -16.54
C GLY A 105 -0.27 -9.11 -15.43
N CYS A 106 0.22 -9.41 -14.22
CA CYS A 106 -0.58 -10.11 -13.21
C CYS A 106 -0.77 -9.33 -11.90
N ARG A 107 -0.09 -8.20 -11.70
CA ARG A 107 -0.13 -7.49 -10.42
C ARG A 107 -0.18 -5.97 -10.60
N SER A 108 -1.36 -5.41 -10.83
CA SER A 108 -1.58 -3.96 -10.65
C SER A 108 -2.27 -3.69 -9.31
N GLY A 109 -1.94 -2.56 -8.71
CA GLY A 109 -2.73 -1.99 -7.63
C GLY A 109 -3.64 -0.91 -8.18
N PHE A 110 -4.92 -0.99 -7.81
CA PHE A 110 -5.91 0.04 -8.12
C PHE A 110 -6.46 0.65 -6.84
N LEU A 111 -7.12 1.79 -6.99
CA LEU A 111 -7.81 2.48 -5.91
C LEU A 111 -9.31 2.51 -6.17
N HIS A 112 -10.09 2.37 -5.10
CA HIS A 112 -11.48 2.81 -5.14
C HIS A 112 -11.58 4.32 -4.84
N PRO A 113 -12.71 4.97 -5.20
CA PRO A 113 -12.97 6.37 -4.86
C PRO A 113 -12.93 6.70 -3.36
N ASP A 114 -13.04 5.70 -2.49
CA ASP A 114 -12.91 5.84 -1.04
C ASP A 114 -11.45 5.94 -0.56
N GLY A 115 -10.49 5.77 -1.47
CA GLY A 115 -9.04 5.80 -1.20
C GLY A 115 -8.43 4.45 -0.84
N THR A 116 -9.23 3.39 -0.72
CA THR A 116 -8.73 2.06 -0.39
C THR A 116 -7.88 1.52 -1.54
N VAL A 117 -6.67 1.04 -1.23
CA VAL A 117 -5.76 0.38 -2.17
C VAL A 117 -6.07 -1.10 -2.20
N TRP A 118 -6.30 -1.60 -3.40
CA TRP A 118 -6.54 -3.02 -3.67
C TRP A 118 -5.39 -3.58 -4.49
N PHE A 119 -5.05 -4.82 -4.21
CA PHE A 119 -4.13 -5.59 -5.04
C PHE A 119 -4.84 -6.79 -5.62
N GLY A 120 -4.63 -6.96 -6.92
CA GLY A 120 -5.10 -8.10 -7.67
C GLY A 120 -4.03 -9.11 -7.96
N TYR A 121 -4.45 -10.37 -8.06
CA TYR A 121 -3.75 -11.40 -8.82
C TYR A 121 -4.77 -12.24 -9.59
N MET A 122 -4.67 -12.25 -10.92
CA MET A 122 -5.63 -12.92 -11.81
C MET A 122 -7.06 -12.42 -11.55
N ASP A 123 -8.01 -13.29 -11.19
CA ASP A 123 -9.43 -12.95 -10.98
C ASP A 123 -9.76 -12.65 -9.50
N THR A 124 -8.76 -12.33 -8.67
CA THR A 124 -8.97 -12.08 -7.23
C THR A 124 -8.30 -10.79 -6.78
N ASP A 125 -9.14 -9.85 -6.38
CA ASP A 125 -8.73 -8.61 -5.75
C ASP A 125 -9.05 -8.63 -4.26
N VAL A 126 -8.12 -8.13 -3.45
CA VAL A 126 -8.31 -7.96 -2.02
C VAL A 126 -7.89 -6.58 -1.55
N PRO A 127 -8.57 -5.99 -0.55
CA PRO A 127 -8.13 -4.74 0.03
C PRO A 127 -6.77 -4.95 0.71
N ALA A 128 -5.79 -4.14 0.35
CA ALA A 128 -4.42 -4.26 0.82
C ALA A 128 -4.08 -3.18 1.85
N PHE A 129 -4.33 -1.92 1.51
CA PHE A 129 -4.03 -0.76 2.35
C PHE A 129 -5.20 0.23 2.41
N PRO A 130 -5.39 0.96 3.52
CA PRO A 130 -6.41 2.00 3.63
C PRO A 130 -6.19 3.19 2.69
N SER A 131 -4.94 3.48 2.31
CA SER A 131 -4.59 4.56 1.38
C SER A 131 -3.20 4.37 0.78
N LEU A 132 -2.88 5.14 -0.26
CA LEU A 132 -1.52 5.19 -0.83
C LEU A 132 -0.47 5.65 0.20
N ASP A 133 -0.85 6.54 1.15
CA ASP A 133 0.06 6.93 2.23
C ASP A 133 0.44 5.72 3.11
N HIS A 134 -0.50 4.83 3.43
CA HIS A 134 -0.20 3.61 4.20
C HIS A 134 0.74 2.67 3.44
N PHE A 135 0.54 2.55 2.12
CA PHE A 135 1.43 1.79 1.26
C PHE A 135 2.85 2.38 1.26
N LEU A 136 2.99 3.70 1.09
CA LEU A 136 4.27 4.41 1.14
C LEU A 136 4.97 4.27 2.49
N GLU A 137 4.22 4.33 3.59
CA GLU A 137 4.73 4.12 4.95
C GLU A 137 5.25 2.71 5.17
N CYS A 138 4.52 1.71 4.68
CA CYS A 138 4.93 0.32 4.71
C CYS A 138 6.25 0.13 3.94
N ASP A 139 6.34 0.68 2.73
CA ASP A 139 7.56 0.59 1.92
C ASP A 139 8.75 1.29 2.55
N ALA A 140 8.55 2.49 3.09
CA ALA A 140 9.59 3.22 3.81
C ALA A 140 10.10 2.42 5.03
N LEU A 141 9.20 1.74 5.74
CA LEU A 141 9.55 0.91 6.89
C LEU A 141 10.28 -0.37 6.49
N LEU A 142 9.87 -1.04 5.40
CA LEU A 142 10.61 -2.16 4.82
C LEU A 142 12.03 -1.74 4.40
N HIS A 143 12.16 -0.58 3.75
CA HIS A 143 13.45 -0.03 3.35
C HIS A 143 14.36 0.23 4.55
N HIS A 144 13.81 0.82 5.62
CA HIS A 144 14.53 1.01 6.87
C HIS A 144 14.95 -0.35 7.47
N ALA A 145 14.04 -1.33 7.53
CA ALA A 145 14.29 -2.64 8.12
C ALA A 145 15.37 -3.44 7.38
N ARG A 146 15.55 -3.24 6.06
CA ARG A 146 16.64 -3.85 5.29
C ARG A 146 18.04 -3.47 5.83
N ARG A 147 18.18 -2.36 6.56
CA ARG A 147 19.44 -1.93 7.21
C ARG A 147 19.66 -2.56 8.60
N GLN A 148 18.68 -3.30 9.12
CA GLN A 148 18.68 -3.86 10.48
C GLN A 148 19.04 -5.35 10.49
N SER A 149 19.43 -5.86 11.67
CA SER A 149 19.76 -7.27 11.87
C SER A 149 18.50 -8.13 11.82
N ARG A 150 18.31 -8.91 10.74
CA ARG A 150 17.11 -9.73 10.53
C ARG A 150 17.22 -11.11 11.21
N ARG A 151 16.16 -11.52 11.93
CA ARG A 151 15.98 -12.92 12.37
C ARG A 151 15.45 -13.79 11.21
N PRO A 152 15.66 -15.12 11.24
CA PRO A 152 15.02 -16.02 10.30
C PRO A 152 13.51 -15.76 10.20
N ALA A 153 12.96 -15.75 8.99
CA ALA A 153 11.52 -15.60 8.80
C ALA A 153 10.78 -16.81 9.39
N GLU A 154 9.65 -16.56 10.02
CA GLU A 154 8.77 -17.57 10.57
C GLU A 154 7.50 -17.65 9.71
N VAL A 155 6.96 -18.85 9.53
CA VAL A 155 5.75 -19.08 8.73
C VAL A 155 4.76 -19.89 9.59
N PRO A 156 4.14 -19.25 10.61
CA PRO A 156 3.23 -19.94 11.50
C PRO A 156 2.01 -20.52 10.75
N PRO A 157 1.55 -21.73 11.10
CA PRO A 157 0.32 -22.31 10.54
C PRO A 157 -0.95 -21.52 10.87
N ASP A 158 -0.93 -20.75 11.96
CA ASP A 158 -2.01 -19.85 12.36
C ASP A 158 -1.40 -18.51 12.78
N ALA A 159 -1.55 -17.51 11.92
CA ALA A 159 -0.98 -16.19 12.12
C ALA A 159 -1.63 -15.44 13.30
N ASN A 160 -2.92 -15.63 13.53
CA ASN A 160 -3.65 -14.95 14.61
C ASN A 160 -3.19 -15.48 15.97
N VAL A 161 -3.16 -16.80 16.13
CA VAL A 161 -2.67 -17.44 17.36
C VAL A 161 -1.20 -17.13 17.59
N TYR A 162 -0.39 -17.08 16.53
CA TYR A 162 1.02 -16.67 16.64
C TYR A 162 1.14 -15.22 17.12
N ARG A 163 0.37 -14.30 16.52
CA ARG A 163 0.34 -12.89 16.90
C ARG A 163 -0.06 -12.72 18.36
N GLU A 164 -1.15 -13.36 18.81
CA GLU A 164 -1.58 -13.30 20.22
C GLU A 164 -0.46 -13.73 21.17
N ARG A 165 0.18 -14.88 20.90
CA ARG A 165 1.32 -15.35 21.71
C ARG A 165 2.54 -14.44 21.64
N LEU A 166 2.76 -13.75 20.53
CA LEU A 166 3.83 -12.77 20.40
C LEU A 166 3.55 -11.55 21.28
N LEU A 167 2.33 -11.02 21.22
CA LEU A 167 1.91 -9.86 22.01
C LEU A 167 1.90 -10.16 23.51
N ASP A 168 1.51 -11.38 23.90
CA ASP A 168 1.57 -11.82 25.30
C ASP A 168 3.02 -11.90 25.83
N ARG A 169 3.97 -12.32 24.98
CA ARG A 169 5.39 -12.41 25.33
C ARG A 169 6.09 -11.04 25.33
N HIS A 170 5.59 -10.10 24.53
CA HIS A 170 6.21 -8.79 24.31
C HIS A 170 5.20 -7.68 24.54
N LEU A 171 4.88 -7.43 25.82
CA LEU A 171 3.84 -6.47 26.26
C LEU A 171 4.07 -5.02 25.81
N HIS A 172 5.30 -4.68 25.43
CA HIS A 172 5.68 -3.35 24.94
C HIS A 172 5.52 -3.18 23.43
N LEU A 173 5.28 -4.25 22.67
CA LEU A 173 4.97 -4.13 21.25
C LEU A 173 3.71 -3.28 21.07
N ARG A 174 3.79 -2.33 20.14
CA ARG A 174 2.69 -1.47 19.72
C ARG A 174 2.54 -1.56 18.22
N ARG A 175 1.29 -1.58 17.76
CA ARG A 175 0.99 -1.58 16.33
C ARG A 175 1.39 -0.22 15.75
N LEU A 176 1.98 -0.24 14.57
CA LEU A 176 2.28 0.96 13.79
C LEU A 176 1.16 1.15 12.77
N ASP A 177 0.11 1.87 13.17
CA ASP A 177 -1.12 1.99 12.37
C ASP A 177 -0.87 2.62 11.00
N MET A 178 -0.06 3.68 10.92
CA MET A 178 0.24 4.37 9.66
C MET A 178 0.95 3.51 8.61
N ALA A 179 1.67 2.46 9.03
CA ALA A 179 2.36 1.54 8.11
C ALA A 179 1.60 0.21 7.93
N SER A 180 0.51 0.00 8.68
CA SER A 180 -0.26 -1.24 8.65
C SER A 180 -1.42 -1.12 7.66
N GLY A 181 -1.68 -2.21 6.96
CA GLY A 181 -2.78 -2.35 6.02
C GLY A 181 -3.86 -3.31 6.51
N PHE A 182 -4.72 -3.73 5.59
CA PHE A 182 -5.66 -4.81 5.82
C PHE A 182 -4.92 -6.15 5.81
N CYS A 183 -4.02 -6.35 4.84
CA CYS A 183 -3.28 -7.61 4.64
C CYS A 183 -1.94 -7.68 5.35
N VAL A 184 -1.49 -6.55 5.91
CA VAL A 184 -0.13 -6.35 6.40
C VAL A 184 -0.16 -5.67 7.75
N GLU A 185 0.62 -6.13 8.72
CA GLU A 185 0.70 -5.50 10.04
C GLU A 185 2.13 -5.26 10.48
N TRP A 186 2.36 -4.07 11.05
CA TRP A 186 3.62 -3.71 11.69
C TRP A 186 3.44 -3.53 13.18
N TRP A 187 4.41 -4.05 13.93
CA TRP A 187 4.50 -3.93 15.38
C TRP A 187 5.94 -3.57 15.77
N ALA A 188 6.11 -2.65 16.71
CA ALA A 188 7.43 -2.24 17.17
C ALA A 188 7.47 -2.03 18.69
N ASP A 189 8.65 -2.24 19.24
CA ASP A 189 9.08 -1.76 20.55
C ASP A 189 10.50 -1.16 20.42
N ASP A 190 11.14 -0.84 21.54
CA ASP A 190 12.49 -0.23 21.56
C ASP A 190 13.59 -1.13 20.98
N THR A 191 13.35 -2.44 20.86
CA THR A 191 14.38 -3.46 20.57
C THR A 191 14.11 -4.25 19.29
N GLN A 192 12.87 -4.29 18.82
CA GLN A 192 12.50 -5.10 17.68
C GLN A 192 11.36 -4.49 16.86
N LEU A 193 11.38 -4.86 15.59
CA LEU A 193 10.36 -4.56 14.61
C LEU A 193 9.83 -5.89 14.06
N VAL A 194 8.50 -6.04 14.04
CA VAL A 194 7.83 -7.26 13.58
C VAL A 194 6.85 -6.90 12.47
N TYR A 195 6.90 -7.70 11.41
CA TYR A 195 6.10 -7.56 10.21
C TYR A 195 5.33 -8.84 9.95
N PHE A 196 4.04 -8.72 9.76
CA PHE A 196 3.16 -9.79 9.31
C PHE A 196 2.73 -9.50 7.88
N ASP A 197 3.06 -10.40 6.97
CA ASP A 197 2.67 -10.33 5.56
C ASP A 197 1.67 -11.43 5.22
N GLY A 198 0.40 -11.04 5.13
CA GLY A 198 -0.73 -11.92 4.87
C GLY A 198 -1.38 -11.70 3.51
N LEU A 199 -0.73 -10.96 2.59
CA LEU A 199 -1.31 -10.67 1.28
C LEU A 199 -1.54 -11.96 0.48
N ASP A 200 -0.48 -12.75 0.26
CA ASP A 200 -0.56 -14.01 -0.51
C ASP A 200 -1.60 -14.96 0.12
N ALA A 201 -1.59 -15.05 1.45
CA ALA A 201 -2.53 -15.88 2.20
C ALA A 201 -4.00 -15.50 1.99
N ARG A 202 -4.29 -14.22 1.72
CA ARG A 202 -5.64 -13.70 1.46
C ARG A 202 -6.03 -13.81 0.00
N LEU A 203 -5.09 -13.61 -0.92
CA LEU A 203 -5.29 -13.87 -2.34
C LEU A 203 -5.65 -15.35 -2.56
N GLU A 204 -4.91 -16.28 -1.95
CA GLU A 204 -5.20 -17.73 -2.01
C GLU A 204 -6.57 -18.09 -1.41
N ALA A 205 -7.04 -17.32 -0.41
CA ALA A 205 -8.35 -17.51 0.21
C ALA A 205 -9.51 -16.89 -0.60
N GLY A 206 -9.24 -16.33 -1.79
CA GLY A 206 -10.25 -15.66 -2.61
C GLY A 206 -10.84 -14.42 -1.92
N GLY A 207 -10.05 -13.73 -1.09
CA GLY A 207 -10.50 -12.58 -0.29
C GLY A 207 -11.49 -12.88 0.83
N ARG A 208 -11.88 -14.15 1.04
CA ARG A 208 -12.91 -14.54 2.01
C ARG A 208 -12.32 -14.97 3.35
N GLY A 209 -12.25 -14.02 4.28
CA GLY A 209 -12.17 -14.29 5.72
C GLY A 209 -10.89 -14.98 6.21
N ALA A 210 -10.84 -15.24 7.53
CA ALA A 210 -9.68 -15.78 8.22
C ALA A 210 -9.31 -17.17 7.71
N SER A 211 -8.32 -17.25 6.83
CA SER A 211 -7.78 -18.53 6.39
C SER A 211 -6.76 -19.04 7.41
N ARG A 212 -6.63 -20.36 7.48
CA ARG A 212 -5.48 -21.04 8.11
C ARG A 212 -4.22 -20.95 7.23
N THR A 213 -4.22 -20.03 6.26
CA THR A 213 -3.12 -19.93 5.30
C THR A 213 -1.94 -19.26 6.00
N PRO A 214 -0.75 -19.86 5.92
CA PRO A 214 0.41 -19.36 6.63
C PRO A 214 0.74 -17.92 6.21
N THR A 215 0.97 -17.05 7.20
CA THR A 215 1.41 -15.66 7.00
C THR A 215 2.90 -15.60 7.26
N VAL A 216 3.65 -14.90 6.41
CA VAL A 216 5.09 -14.75 6.63
C VAL A 216 5.30 -13.70 7.73
N VAL A 217 5.95 -14.10 8.81
CA VAL A 217 6.35 -13.21 9.90
C VAL A 217 7.85 -12.93 9.79
N ARG A 218 8.22 -11.66 9.75
CA ARG A 218 9.61 -11.21 9.73
C ARG A 218 9.87 -10.37 10.97
N THR A 219 11.00 -10.63 11.63
CA THR A 219 11.43 -9.85 12.80
C THR A 219 12.84 -9.31 12.57
N TRP A 220 13.02 -8.03 12.86
CA TRP A 220 14.32 -7.37 12.87
C TRP A 220 14.65 -6.90 14.29
N LEU A 221 15.92 -7.01 14.66
CA LEU A 221 16.46 -6.40 15.87
C LEU A 221 16.91 -4.99 15.52
N LEU A 222 16.41 -4.03 16.29
CA LEU A 222 16.76 -2.63 16.12
C LEU A 222 18.13 -2.40 16.76
N ASN A 223 19.09 -2.00 15.92
CA ASN A 223 20.44 -1.69 16.38
C ASN A 223 20.53 -0.30 17.03
N GLU A 224 19.53 0.56 16.80
CA GLU A 224 19.44 1.93 17.33
C GLU A 224 18.04 2.17 17.91
N PRO A 225 17.92 2.94 19.02
CA PRO A 225 16.63 3.38 19.52
C PRO A 225 15.91 4.21 18.46
N THR A 226 14.61 3.97 18.30
CA THR A 226 13.81 4.65 17.28
C THR A 226 12.56 5.22 17.93
N ASP A 227 12.28 6.50 17.69
CA ASP A 227 11.14 7.23 18.24
C ASP A 227 9.82 6.84 17.54
N TRP A 228 9.49 5.55 17.50
CA TRP A 228 8.25 5.05 16.89
C TRP A 228 6.98 5.51 17.62
N HIS A 229 7.12 5.98 18.86
CA HIS A 229 6.00 6.28 19.75
C HIS A 229 5.57 7.76 19.74
N ARG A 230 6.10 8.58 18.83
CA ARG A 230 5.84 10.04 18.77
C ARG A 230 5.07 10.53 17.55
N ALA A 231 4.55 9.62 16.70
CA ALA A 231 3.71 9.96 15.56
C ALA A 231 2.23 9.84 15.90
#